data_AF-A0A4C1ZMK0-F1
#
_entry.id   AF-A0A4C1ZMK0-F1
#
_cell.length_a   1.000
_cell.length_b   1.000
_cell.length_c   1.000
_cell.angle_alpha   90.00
_cell.angle_beta   90.00
_cell.angle_gamma   90.00
#
_symmetry.space_group_name_H-M   'P 1'
#
loop_
_entity.id
_entity.type
_entity.pdbx_description
1 polymer ?
#
loop_
_entity_poly.entity_id
_entity_poly.type
_entity_poly.pdbx_seq_one_letter_code
_entity_poly.pdbx_strand_id
1 'polypeptide(L)'
;MVRLAYLVVLACLTAVVDLQDAPTQDDRCCTEELEADTENNVQENEIELEAVCPELSGQIIGGRPSSVRRHPYQVSMVINRQSFCGGFIISRDYVITAAHCVQNTAPSGIRLRVGSTRRDAGGRIVAVSNVTVHPQYGRPRFDNDVAVLRLARPLVLSAAVRPARLPLPN
;
A
#
# COMPACT_ATOMS: atom_id res chain seq x y z
N MET A 1 15.52 43.41 -38.04
CA MET A 1 15.02 42.17 -37.39
C MET A 1 15.18 42.18 -35.84
N VAL A 2 15.08 43.35 -35.17
CA VAL A 2 15.25 43.44 -33.68
C VAL A 2 13.94 43.76 -32.95
N ARG A 3 12.90 44.25 -33.66
CA ARG A 3 11.58 44.54 -33.05
C ARG A 3 10.74 43.29 -32.72
N LEU A 4 11.02 42.14 -33.34
CA LEU A 4 10.27 40.90 -33.09
C LEU A 4 10.76 40.16 -31.83
N ALA A 5 12.04 40.31 -31.47
CA ALA A 5 12.60 39.68 -30.28
C ALA A 5 12.11 40.33 -28.96
N TYR A 6 11.88 41.64 -28.95
CA TYR A 6 11.41 42.36 -27.75
C TYR A 6 9.96 42.01 -27.39
N LEU A 7 9.12 41.72 -28.40
CA LEU A 7 7.73 41.30 -28.21
C LEU A 7 7.61 39.89 -27.61
N VAL A 8 8.54 38.98 -27.94
CA VAL A 8 8.55 37.62 -27.39
C VAL A 8 9.04 37.57 -25.95
N VAL A 9 9.99 38.43 -25.57
CA VAL A 9 10.48 38.51 -24.18
C VAL A 9 9.45 39.15 -23.24
N LEU A 10 8.70 40.16 -23.72
CA LEU A 10 7.62 40.77 -22.92
C LEU A 10 6.44 39.81 -22.67
N ALA A 11 6.07 39.01 -23.68
CA ALA A 11 5.01 37.99 -23.54
C ALA A 11 5.41 36.85 -22.57
N CYS A 12 6.71 36.59 -22.42
CA CYS A 12 7.22 35.59 -21.49
C CYS A 12 7.15 36.08 -20.02
N LEU A 13 7.36 37.38 -19.78
CA LEU A 13 7.27 37.97 -18.42
C LEU A 13 5.84 38.10 -17.89
N THR A 14 4.83 38.24 -18.76
CA THR A 14 3.43 38.29 -18.31
C THR A 14 2.83 36.90 -18.05
N ALA A 15 3.42 35.83 -18.60
CA ALA A 15 2.93 34.46 -18.37
C ALA A 15 3.44 33.84 -17.07
N VAL A 16 4.40 34.45 -16.37
CA VAL A 16 4.93 33.94 -15.08
C VAL A 16 4.14 34.46 -13.88
N VAL A 17 3.22 35.40 -14.06
CA VAL A 17 2.49 36.04 -12.94
C VAL A 17 1.13 35.37 -12.63
N ASP A 18 0.69 34.39 -13.42
CA ASP A 18 -0.61 33.69 -13.25
C ASP A 18 -0.46 32.24 -12.73
N LEU A 19 0.62 31.93 -11.99
CA LEU A 19 0.80 30.60 -11.35
C LEU A 19 0.90 30.64 -9.82
N GLN A 20 0.49 31.74 -9.20
CA GLN A 20 0.30 31.82 -7.76
C GLN A 20 -1.15 32.21 -7.51
N ASP A 21 -1.99 31.19 -7.36
CA ASP A 21 -3.17 31.15 -6.48
C ASP A 21 -4.09 29.99 -6.90
N ALA A 22 -3.59 28.76 -6.73
CA ALA A 22 -4.49 27.62 -6.52
C ALA A 22 -4.77 27.56 -5.01
N PRO A 23 -6.04 27.58 -4.56
CA PRO A 23 -6.36 27.52 -3.14
C PRO A 23 -5.91 26.16 -2.59
N THR A 24 -4.88 26.15 -1.75
CA THR A 24 -4.54 25.01 -0.91
C THR A 24 -5.59 24.93 0.19
N GLN A 25 -6.63 24.14 -0.05
CA GLN A 25 -7.66 23.87 0.93
C GLN A 25 -7.15 22.81 1.91
N ASP A 26 -6.76 23.32 3.07
CA ASP A 26 -6.74 22.66 4.39
C ASP A 26 -5.61 21.66 4.73
N ASP A 27 -4.39 22.19 4.91
CA ASP A 27 -3.32 21.57 5.71
C ASP A 27 -3.45 21.95 7.21
N ARG A 28 -4.64 21.83 7.82
CA ARG A 28 -4.88 22.22 9.23
C ARG A 28 -4.92 21.09 10.25
N CYS A 29 -4.48 19.88 9.93
CA CYS A 29 -4.54 18.78 10.89
C CYS A 29 -3.39 18.69 11.91
N CYS A 30 -2.37 19.55 11.85
CA CYS A 30 -1.19 19.43 12.73
C CYS A 30 -0.68 20.77 13.29
N THR A 31 -1.55 21.72 13.66
CA THR A 31 -1.09 22.85 14.47
C THR A 31 -1.04 22.42 15.95
N GLU A 32 0.16 22.45 16.52
CA GLU A 32 0.40 22.34 17.95
C GLU A 32 -0.18 23.56 18.69
N GLU A 33 -1.46 23.51 19.02
CA GLU A 33 -2.01 24.27 20.14
C GLU A 33 -2.76 23.30 21.04
N LEU A 34 -1.99 22.56 21.85
CA LEU A 34 -2.50 21.97 23.08
C LEU A 34 -2.72 23.13 24.07
N GLU A 35 -3.82 23.84 23.94
CA GLU A 35 -4.35 24.58 25.08
C GLU A 35 -4.92 23.57 26.08
N ALA A 36 -4.51 23.72 27.33
CA ALA A 36 -4.78 22.79 28.42
C ALA A 36 -6.27 22.83 28.79
N ASP A 37 -7.04 21.86 28.29
CA ASP A 37 -8.38 21.63 28.82
C ASP A 37 -8.28 20.90 30.16
N THR A 38 -8.58 21.70 31.18
CA THR A 38 -8.67 21.33 32.58
C THR A 38 -9.75 20.28 32.77
N GLU A 39 -9.49 19.37 33.72
CA GLU A 39 -10.38 18.34 34.27
C GLU A 39 -11.89 18.54 33.95
N ASN A 40 -12.50 17.60 33.22
CA ASN A 40 -13.68 16.83 33.67
C ASN A 40 -14.34 16.00 32.54
N ASN A 41 -14.49 14.71 32.82
CA ASN A 41 -15.47 13.79 32.23
C ASN A 41 -15.30 13.41 30.74
N VAL A 42 -14.37 12.49 30.46
CA VAL A 42 -14.33 11.78 29.17
C VAL A 42 -15.41 10.69 29.19
N GLN A 43 -16.58 11.03 28.66
CA GLN A 43 -17.50 10.01 28.18
C GLN A 43 -16.92 9.51 26.86
N GLU A 44 -16.53 8.22 26.83
CA GLU A 44 -16.03 7.53 25.64
C GLU A 44 -17.13 7.50 24.57
N ASN A 45 -17.30 8.60 23.87
CA ASN A 45 -18.05 8.63 22.63
C ASN A 45 -17.15 7.97 21.59
N GLU A 46 -17.58 6.82 21.08
CA GLU A 46 -16.97 6.10 19.97
C GLU A 46 -16.91 7.06 18.77
N ILE A 47 -15.77 7.73 18.58
CA ILE A 47 -15.58 8.63 17.44
C ILE A 47 -15.59 7.77 16.19
N GLU A 48 -16.65 7.88 15.40
CA GLU A 48 -16.77 7.23 14.10
C GLU A 48 -15.73 7.87 13.17
N LEU A 49 -14.53 7.28 13.15
CA LEU A 49 -13.34 7.79 12.46
C LEU A 49 -13.58 8.03 10.95
N GLU A 50 -14.54 7.31 10.37
CA GLU A 50 -14.99 7.47 8.98
C GLU A 50 -15.76 8.78 8.75
N ALA A 51 -16.45 9.32 9.76
CA ALA A 51 -17.21 10.57 9.67
C ALA A 51 -16.33 11.82 9.82
N VAL A 52 -15.25 11.71 10.61
CA VAL A 52 -14.31 12.82 10.86
C VAL A 52 -13.25 12.90 9.76
N CYS A 53 -12.75 11.75 9.30
CA CYS A 53 -11.69 11.65 8.30
C CYS A 53 -11.98 10.52 7.30
N PRO A 54 -12.91 10.69 6.34
CA PRO A 54 -13.22 9.66 5.34
C PRO A 54 -12.00 9.23 4.51
N GLU A 55 -11.01 10.12 4.34
CA GLU A 55 -9.72 9.83 3.69
C GLU A 55 -8.82 8.86 4.48
N LEU A 56 -9.04 8.70 5.79
CA LEU A 56 -8.31 7.77 6.67
C LEU A 56 -9.01 6.41 6.84
N SER A 57 -10.16 6.20 6.19
CA SER A 57 -10.93 4.95 6.28
C SER A 57 -10.22 3.77 5.59
N GLY A 58 -9.35 3.07 6.32
CA GLY A 58 -8.71 1.83 5.84
C GLY A 58 -7.79 2.00 4.62
N GLN A 59 -7.39 3.23 4.32
CA GLN A 59 -6.45 3.60 3.25
C GLN A 59 -5.04 3.79 3.82
N ILE A 60 -4.05 3.90 2.92
CA ILE A 60 -2.66 4.17 3.30
C ILE A 60 -2.53 5.67 3.61
N ILE A 61 -2.05 6.03 4.80
CA ILE A 61 -1.85 7.43 5.23
C ILE A 61 -0.88 8.14 4.27
N GLY A 62 -1.27 9.31 3.75
CA GLY A 62 -0.51 10.04 2.72
C GLY A 62 -0.42 9.31 1.37
N GLY A 63 -1.24 8.27 1.19
CA GLY A 63 -1.28 7.45 -0.01
C GLY A 63 -1.98 8.16 -1.17
N ARG A 64 -1.87 7.55 -2.35
CA ARG A 64 -2.62 7.93 -3.54
C ARG A 64 -3.06 6.68 -4.30
N PRO A 65 -4.14 6.73 -5.09
CA PRO A 65 -4.58 5.61 -5.89
C PRO A 65 -3.46 5.00 -6.76
N SER A 66 -3.29 3.69 -6.66
CA SER A 66 -2.31 2.94 -7.42
C SER A 66 -2.97 1.94 -8.37
N SER A 67 -2.18 1.29 -9.22
CA SER A 67 -2.66 0.22 -10.09
C SER A 67 -1.71 -0.97 -10.04
N VAL A 68 -2.28 -2.17 -10.20
CA VAL A 68 -1.47 -3.40 -10.23
C VAL A 68 -0.53 -3.45 -11.42
N ARG A 69 -0.80 -2.71 -12.50
CA ARG A 69 0.14 -2.58 -13.63
C ARG A 69 1.42 -1.85 -13.26
N ARG A 70 1.35 -0.90 -12.31
CA ARG A 70 2.52 -0.23 -11.73
C ARG A 70 3.28 -1.13 -10.74
N HIS A 71 2.55 -1.99 -10.03
CA HIS A 71 3.10 -2.87 -8.99
C HIS A 71 2.66 -4.33 -9.23
N PRO A 72 3.14 -4.98 -10.31
CA PRO A 72 2.63 -6.27 -10.78
C PRO A 72 3.00 -7.46 -9.87
N TYR A 73 3.82 -7.20 -8.86
CA TYR A 73 4.22 -8.14 -7.82
C TYR A 73 3.28 -8.12 -6.61
N GLN A 74 2.36 -7.15 -6.52
CA GLN A 74 1.49 -7.00 -5.35
C GLN A 74 0.54 -8.20 -5.21
N VAL A 75 0.44 -8.72 -3.99
CA VAL A 75 -0.50 -9.78 -3.60
C VAL A 75 -1.38 -9.29 -2.46
N SER A 76 -2.66 -9.61 -2.51
CA SER A 76 -3.56 -9.55 -1.36
C SER A 76 -3.81 -10.97 -0.85
N MET A 77 -3.58 -11.19 0.44
CA MET A 77 -3.87 -12.46 1.10
C MET A 77 -5.28 -12.44 1.68
N VAL A 78 -6.07 -13.44 1.28
CA VAL A 78 -7.45 -13.61 1.66
C VAL A 78 -7.57 -14.84 2.56
N ILE A 79 -8.03 -14.61 3.79
CA ILE A 79 -8.33 -15.66 4.78
C ILE A 79 -9.79 -15.46 5.18
N ASN A 80 -10.60 -16.52 5.19
CA ASN A 80 -12.03 -16.45 5.54
C ASN A 80 -12.82 -15.36 4.77
N ARG A 81 -12.51 -15.17 3.47
CA ARG A 81 -13.08 -14.14 2.57
C ARG A 81 -12.71 -12.69 2.89
N GLN A 82 -11.90 -12.43 3.91
CA GLN A 82 -11.41 -11.09 4.24
C GLN A 82 -9.94 -10.95 3.81
N SER A 83 -9.60 -9.80 3.23
CA SER A 83 -8.21 -9.45 2.94
C SER A 83 -7.56 -8.96 4.21
N PHE A 84 -6.52 -9.66 4.69
CA PHE A 84 -5.88 -9.36 5.98
C PHE A 84 -4.41 -8.92 5.81
N CYS A 85 -3.63 -9.65 5.00
CA CYS A 85 -2.20 -9.37 4.78
C CYS A 85 -1.88 -9.10 3.31
N GLY A 86 -0.70 -8.53 3.08
CA GLY A 86 -0.08 -8.40 1.76
C GLY A 86 0.94 -9.50 1.45
N GLY A 87 1.54 -9.41 0.28
CA GLY A 87 2.71 -10.20 -0.10
C GLY A 87 3.27 -9.75 -1.44
N PHE A 88 4.41 -10.33 -1.81
CA PHE A 88 5.12 -10.01 -3.06
C PHE A 88 5.40 -11.28 -3.86
N ILE A 89 5.07 -11.26 -5.14
CA ILE A 89 5.48 -12.32 -6.06
C ILE A 89 7.00 -12.23 -6.22
N ILE A 90 7.72 -13.32 -5.94
CA ILE A 90 9.19 -13.39 -6.12
C ILE A 90 9.60 -14.37 -7.22
N SER A 91 8.69 -15.24 -7.66
CA SER A 91 8.84 -16.06 -8.86
C SER A 91 7.48 -16.55 -9.36
N ARG A 92 7.45 -17.41 -10.38
CA ARG A 92 6.20 -18.05 -10.82
C ARG A 92 5.59 -18.96 -9.75
N ASP A 93 6.40 -19.50 -8.86
CA ASP A 93 5.99 -20.53 -7.90
C ASP A 93 5.93 -20.02 -6.46
N TYR A 94 6.48 -18.83 -6.20
CA TYR A 94 6.70 -18.35 -4.84
C TYR A 94 6.21 -16.91 -4.63
N VAL A 95 5.59 -16.71 -3.46
CA VAL A 95 5.21 -15.41 -2.90
C VAL A 95 5.89 -15.28 -1.54
N ILE A 96 6.44 -14.11 -1.24
CA ILE A 96 6.99 -13.77 0.09
C ILE A 96 5.99 -12.91 0.86
N THR A 97 5.93 -13.09 2.18
CA THR A 97 5.06 -12.35 3.10
C THR A 97 5.71 -12.32 4.49
N ALA A 98 5.05 -11.70 5.47
CA ALA A 98 5.47 -11.73 6.86
C ALA A 98 5.14 -13.08 7.52
N ALA A 99 5.98 -13.53 8.44
CA ALA A 99 5.73 -14.76 9.20
C ALA A 99 4.48 -14.64 10.08
N HIS A 100 4.28 -13.50 10.73
CA HIS A 100 3.13 -13.27 11.60
C HIS A 100 1.78 -13.39 10.89
N CYS A 101 1.75 -13.19 9.57
CA CYS A 101 0.54 -13.39 8.75
C CYS A 101 0.13 -14.86 8.63
N VAL A 102 1.07 -15.80 8.75
CA VAL A 102 0.85 -17.21 8.32
C VAL A 102 1.29 -18.28 9.32
N GLN A 103 2.04 -17.92 10.37
CA GLN A 103 2.66 -18.87 11.31
C GLN A 103 1.71 -19.93 11.92
N ASN A 104 0.43 -19.58 12.10
CA ASN A 104 -0.58 -20.45 12.70
C ASN A 104 -1.71 -20.80 11.71
N THR A 105 -1.46 -20.67 10.40
CA THR A 105 -2.46 -20.87 9.36
C THR A 105 -2.06 -22.02 8.45
N ALA A 106 -2.92 -23.02 8.33
CA ALA A 106 -2.71 -24.12 7.40
C ALA A 106 -2.69 -23.62 5.93
N PRO A 107 -1.85 -24.16 5.04
CA PRO A 107 -1.79 -23.73 3.64
C PRO A 107 -3.15 -23.74 2.92
N SER A 108 -4.01 -24.70 3.24
CA SER A 108 -5.36 -24.83 2.68
C SER A 108 -6.30 -23.67 3.05
N GLY A 109 -6.04 -22.98 4.15
CA GLY A 109 -6.77 -21.78 4.58
C GLY A 109 -6.31 -20.49 3.89
N ILE A 110 -5.19 -20.53 3.16
CA ILE A 110 -4.58 -19.34 2.56
C ILE A 110 -4.96 -19.25 1.08
N ARG A 111 -5.57 -18.12 0.70
CA ARG A 111 -5.83 -17.77 -0.69
C ARG A 111 -5.11 -16.48 -1.03
N LEU A 112 -4.53 -16.41 -2.22
CA LEU A 112 -3.81 -15.22 -2.68
C LEU A 112 -4.51 -14.64 -3.90
N ARG A 113 -4.85 -13.36 -3.85
CA ARG A 113 -5.32 -12.58 -5.00
C ARG A 113 -4.13 -11.91 -5.67
N VAL A 114 -3.95 -12.19 -6.96
CA VAL A 114 -2.91 -11.59 -7.80
C VAL A 114 -3.54 -10.87 -9.00
N GLY A 115 -2.84 -9.87 -9.53
CA GLY A 115 -3.26 -9.18 -10.76
C GLY A 115 -4.51 -8.29 -10.58
N SER A 116 -4.78 -7.81 -9.37
CA SER A 116 -5.87 -6.86 -9.10
C SER A 116 -5.37 -5.55 -8.52
N THR A 117 -5.97 -4.44 -8.95
CA THR A 117 -5.81 -3.13 -8.31
C THR A 117 -6.61 -3.04 -7.00
N ARG A 118 -7.67 -3.84 -6.85
CA ARG A 118 -8.52 -3.85 -5.65
C ARG A 118 -8.11 -5.01 -4.74
N ARG A 119 -8.01 -4.75 -3.43
CA ARG A 119 -7.63 -5.77 -2.44
C ARG A 119 -8.65 -6.91 -2.34
N ASP A 120 -9.93 -6.59 -2.52
CA ASP A 120 -11.08 -7.44 -2.23
C ASP A 120 -11.80 -8.00 -3.47
N ALA A 121 -11.56 -7.41 -4.65
CA ALA A 121 -12.27 -7.72 -5.89
C ALA A 121 -11.31 -7.89 -7.08
N GLY A 122 -11.78 -8.53 -8.15
CA GLY A 122 -11.03 -8.72 -9.39
C GLY A 122 -9.80 -9.63 -9.25
N GLY A 123 -8.94 -9.59 -10.27
CA GLY A 123 -7.74 -10.42 -10.38
C GLY A 123 -8.05 -11.92 -10.41
N ARG A 124 -7.10 -12.72 -9.93
CA ARG A 124 -7.23 -14.17 -9.85
C ARG A 124 -6.85 -14.68 -8.47
N ILE A 125 -7.65 -15.62 -7.96
CA ILE A 125 -7.35 -16.31 -6.70
C ILE A 125 -6.51 -17.55 -7.01
N VAL A 126 -5.37 -17.68 -6.33
CA VAL A 126 -4.48 -18.84 -6.38
C VAL A 126 -4.39 -19.52 -5.02
N ALA A 127 -4.14 -20.82 -5.03
CA ALA A 127 -4.00 -21.63 -3.83
C ALA A 127 -2.52 -21.79 -3.44
N VAL A 128 -2.27 -21.94 -2.14
CA VAL A 128 -0.96 -22.22 -1.56
C VAL A 128 -0.86 -23.72 -1.26
N SER A 129 0.26 -24.34 -1.63
CA SER A 129 0.55 -25.75 -1.35
C SER A 129 1.42 -25.95 -0.12
N ASN A 130 2.27 -24.97 0.21
CA ASN A 130 3.17 -25.05 1.35
C ASN A 130 3.50 -23.65 1.88
N VAL A 131 3.71 -23.57 3.20
CA VAL A 131 4.10 -22.37 3.94
C VAL A 131 5.42 -22.69 4.63
N THR A 132 6.44 -21.87 4.38
CA THR A 132 7.73 -21.96 5.06
C THR A 132 7.96 -20.68 5.84
N VAL A 133 7.81 -20.75 7.15
CA VAL A 133 8.17 -19.67 8.08
C VAL A 133 9.68 -19.69 8.32
N HIS A 134 10.30 -18.52 8.46
CA HIS A 134 11.71 -18.45 8.82
C HIS A 134 11.99 -19.25 10.12
N PRO A 135 13.00 -20.14 10.15
CA PRO A 135 13.22 -21.03 11.29
C PRO A 135 13.57 -20.30 12.59
N GLN A 136 14.09 -19.07 12.50
CA GLN A 136 14.43 -18.22 13.65
C GLN A 136 13.37 -17.14 13.95
N TYR A 137 12.18 -17.24 13.37
CA TYR A 137 11.13 -16.28 13.62
C TYR A 137 10.71 -16.24 15.10
N GLY A 138 10.58 -15.02 15.65
CA GLY A 138 9.90 -14.78 16.92
C GLY A 138 10.77 -14.64 18.17
N ARG A 139 12.10 -14.72 18.06
CA ARG A 139 13.02 -14.45 19.18
C ARG A 139 14.22 -13.57 18.77
N PRO A 140 14.28 -12.29 19.18
CA PRO A 140 13.29 -11.54 19.97
C PRO A 140 11.93 -11.39 19.27
N ARG A 141 10.90 -10.89 19.96
CA ARG A 141 9.53 -10.85 19.42
C ARG A 141 9.51 -10.18 18.03
N PHE A 142 8.92 -10.87 17.05
CA PHE A 142 8.88 -10.48 15.63
C PHE A 142 10.23 -10.39 14.89
N ASP A 143 11.32 -10.88 15.48
CA ASP A 143 12.55 -11.02 14.73
C ASP A 143 12.40 -12.08 13.62
N ASN A 144 13.10 -11.89 12.51
CA ASN A 144 12.99 -12.71 11.30
C ASN A 144 11.55 -12.91 10.80
N ASP A 145 10.73 -11.85 10.80
CA ASP A 145 9.33 -11.85 10.38
C ASP A 145 9.16 -11.99 8.86
N VAL A 146 9.52 -13.17 8.34
CA VAL A 146 9.46 -13.50 6.92
C VAL A 146 9.01 -14.94 6.73
N ALA A 147 8.15 -15.13 5.73
CA ALA A 147 7.71 -16.44 5.28
C ALA A 147 7.62 -16.49 3.76
N VAL A 148 7.84 -17.69 3.21
CA VAL A 148 7.71 -17.98 1.79
C VAL A 148 6.55 -18.94 1.58
N LEU A 149 5.69 -18.61 0.63
CA LEU A 149 4.52 -19.39 0.24
C LEU A 149 4.77 -20.04 -1.12
N ARG A 150 4.70 -21.37 -1.19
CA ARG A 150 4.75 -22.10 -2.45
C ARG A 150 3.36 -22.25 -3.03
N LEU A 151 3.15 -21.77 -4.24
CA LEU A 151 1.87 -21.85 -4.94
C LEU A 151 1.57 -23.29 -5.36
N ALA A 152 0.29 -23.67 -5.36
CA ALA A 152 -0.14 -24.99 -5.81
C ALA A 152 0.01 -25.18 -7.33
N ARG A 153 0.00 -24.09 -8.10
CA ARG A 153 0.28 -24.05 -9.53
C ARG A 153 1.08 -22.81 -9.87
N PRO A 154 2.03 -22.88 -10.83
CA PRO A 154 2.79 -21.72 -11.27
C PRO A 154 1.88 -20.60 -11.78
N LEU A 155 2.28 -19.35 -11.54
CA LEU A 155 1.62 -18.18 -12.11
C LEU A 155 1.84 -18.10 -13.63
N VAL A 156 0.78 -17.68 -14.31
CA VAL A 156 0.84 -17.19 -15.69
C VAL A 156 1.21 -15.70 -15.60
N LEU A 157 2.39 -15.35 -16.10
CA LEU A 157 2.89 -13.98 -16.04
C LEU A 157 2.17 -13.09 -17.06
N SER A 158 1.99 -11.83 -16.70
CA SER A 158 1.32 -10.82 -17.53
C SER A 158 1.76 -9.41 -17.14
N ALA A 159 1.29 -8.36 -17.81
CA ALA A 159 1.58 -6.98 -17.41
C ALA A 159 1.18 -6.64 -15.96
N ALA A 160 0.20 -7.35 -15.39
CA ALA A 160 -0.32 -7.18 -14.03
C ALA A 160 0.18 -8.26 -13.04
N VAL A 161 0.93 -9.26 -13.49
CA VAL A 161 1.42 -10.37 -12.64
C VAL A 161 2.87 -10.65 -13.02
N ARG A 162 3.82 -10.11 -12.24
CA ARG A 162 5.26 -10.30 -12.45
C ARG A 162 6.00 -10.34 -11.13
N PRO A 163 7.13 -11.08 -11.03
CA PRO A 163 7.97 -11.06 -9.85
C PRO A 163 8.60 -9.69 -9.57
N ALA A 164 8.76 -9.37 -8.29
CA ALA A 164 9.66 -8.33 -7.82
C ALA A 164 11.12 -8.81 -7.93
N ARG A 165 12.06 -7.87 -8.10
CA ARG A 165 13.48 -8.17 -7.99
C ARG A 165 13.87 -8.13 -6.52
N LEU A 166 14.57 -9.16 -6.05
CA LEU A 166 15.20 -9.15 -4.74
C LEU A 166 16.61 -8.55 -4.86
N PRO A 167 17.14 -7.92 -3.80
CA PRO A 167 18.54 -7.53 -3.74
C PRO A 167 19.46 -8.72 -3.98
N LEU A 168 20.64 -8.46 -4.54
CA LEU A 168 21.68 -9.48 -4.65
C LEU A 168 22.23 -9.83 -3.26
N PRO A 169 22.74 -11.05 -3.05
CA PRO A 169 23.50 -11.36 -1.85
C PRO A 169 24.70 -10.42 -1.75
N ASN A 170 25.01 -9.99 -0.52
CA ASN A 170 26.24 -9.26 -0.22
C ASN A 170 27.47 -10.18 -0.27
#